data_AF-A0A8K0KDV0-F1
#
_entry.id   AF-A0A8K0KDV0-F1
#
_cell.length_a   1.000
_cell.length_b   1.000
_cell.length_c   1.000
_cell.angle_alpha   90.00
_cell.angle_beta   90.00
_cell.angle_gamma   90.00
#
_symmetry.space_group_name_H-M   'P 1'
#
loop_
_entity.id
_entity.type
_entity.pdbx_description
1 polymer ?
#
loop_
_entity_poly.entity_id
_entity_poly.type
_entity_poly.pdbx_seq_one_letter_code
_entity_poly.pdbx_strand_id
1 'polypeptide(L)'
;MNETDGILSSLVRQGACAAAGGGEVLTSDGSPAKDIDGNIITAEPNPDHRWYVFDGPVDAIWIENLNTVLDDNKKLCLSSGEIIKLAPTQTMMFEVADLAVASPATISRCGMVYLEPAVLGLTPFVTCWINRLPKIFAAVRLIDCNQL
;
A
#
# COMPACT_ATOMS: atom_id res chain seq x y z
N MET A 1 -23.23 13.69 -2.84
CA MET A 1 -22.31 13.22 -1.79
C MET A 1 -23.20 12.78 -0.64
N ASN A 2 -23.33 11.47 -0.44
CA ASN A 2 -24.15 10.97 0.66
C ASN A 2 -23.36 11.19 1.94
N GLU A 3 -23.93 11.88 2.93
CA GLU A 3 -23.27 12.26 4.21
C GLU A 3 -22.77 11.05 5.03
N THR A 4 -23.12 9.83 4.63
CA THR A 4 -22.76 8.59 5.33
C THR A 4 -21.48 7.92 4.82
N ASP A 5 -20.93 8.38 3.69
CA ASP A 5 -19.74 7.75 3.10
C ASP A 5 -18.47 8.27 3.78
N GLY A 6 -17.80 7.40 4.52
CA GLY A 6 -16.49 7.69 5.10
C GLY A 6 -15.40 7.89 4.04
N ILE A 7 -14.27 8.44 4.46
CA ILE A 7 -13.11 8.69 3.56
C ILE A 7 -12.66 7.37 2.90
N LEU A 8 -12.63 6.28 3.67
CA LEU A 8 -12.21 4.97 3.17
C LEU A 8 -13.14 4.44 2.07
N SER A 9 -14.47 4.61 2.19
CA SER A 9 -15.39 4.15 1.15
C SER A 9 -15.21 4.92 -0.15
N SER A 10 -15.04 6.24 -0.08
CA SER A 10 -14.76 7.05 -1.27
C SER A 10 -13.45 6.63 -1.95
N LEU A 11 -12.41 6.37 -1.17
CA LEU A 11 -11.09 5.99 -1.67
C LEU A 11 -11.07 4.58 -2.29
N VAL A 12 -11.76 3.63 -1.66
CA VAL A 12 -11.91 2.26 -2.20
C VAL A 12 -12.74 2.27 -3.48
N ARG A 13 -13.82 3.07 -3.56
CA ARG A 13 -14.60 3.25 -4.80
C ARG A 13 -13.74 3.80 -5.93
N GLN A 14 -12.98 4.86 -5.66
CA GLN A 14 -12.10 5.47 -6.67
C GLN A 14 -11.06 4.44 -7.17
N GLY A 15 -10.52 3.64 -6.26
CA GLY A 15 -9.58 2.59 -6.62
C GLY A 15 -10.21 1.43 -7.40
N ALA A 16 -11.43 1.03 -7.06
CA ALA A 16 -12.17 -0.02 -7.75
C ALA A 16 -12.59 0.41 -9.17
N CYS A 17 -13.07 1.65 -9.34
CA CYS A 17 -13.39 2.20 -10.66
C CYS A 17 -12.18 2.26 -11.58
N ALA A 18 -11.00 2.61 -11.05
CA ALA A 18 -9.79 2.72 -11.85
C ALA A 18 -9.16 1.36 -12.19
N ALA A 19 -9.42 0.30 -11.40
CA ALA A 19 -9.01 -1.06 -11.73
C ALA A 19 -9.86 -1.71 -12.85
N ALA A 20 -11.03 -1.16 -13.17
CA ALA A 20 -11.88 -1.61 -14.27
C ALA A 20 -11.48 -1.02 -15.64
N GLY A 21 -10.53 -0.08 -15.66
CA GLY A 21 -10.04 0.61 -16.86
C GLY A 21 -8.98 -0.17 -17.64
N GLY A 22 -9.27 -1.40 -18.06
CA GLY A 22 -8.51 -2.08 -19.11
C GLY A 22 -8.94 -1.57 -20.47
N GLY A 23 -8.55 -0.34 -20.83
CA GLY A 23 -8.85 0.23 -22.14
C GLY A 23 -7.90 -0.31 -23.20
N GLU A 24 -8.43 -0.96 -24.22
CA GLU A 24 -7.71 -1.21 -25.48
C GLU A 24 -7.28 0.13 -26.07
N VAL A 25 -5.98 0.30 -26.39
CA VAL A 25 -5.50 1.50 -27.09
C VAL A 25 -5.95 1.39 -28.54
N LEU A 26 -7.18 1.86 -28.80
CA LEU A 26 -7.75 1.94 -30.13
C LEU A 26 -7.22 3.19 -30.82
N THR A 27 -6.68 3.04 -32.04
CA THR A 27 -6.43 4.19 -32.92
C THR A 27 -7.76 4.80 -33.37
N SER A 28 -7.75 6.01 -33.92
CA SER A 28 -8.97 6.77 -34.29
C SER A 28 -9.90 6.08 -35.31
N ASP A 29 -9.46 4.96 -35.88
CA ASP A 29 -10.17 4.08 -36.82
C ASP A 29 -10.79 2.83 -36.15
N GLY A 30 -10.59 2.64 -34.84
CA GLY A 30 -11.08 1.47 -34.09
C GLY A 30 -10.22 0.21 -34.23
N SER A 31 -9.02 0.31 -34.79
CA SER A 31 -8.05 -0.80 -34.86
C SER A 31 -7.15 -0.82 -33.60
N PRO A 32 -6.64 -2.00 -33.18
CA PRO A 32 -5.66 -2.07 -32.10
C PRO A 32 -4.35 -1.38 -32.51
N ALA A 33 -3.85 -0.45 -31.68
CA ALA A 33 -2.60 0.26 -31.92
C ALA A 33 -1.43 -0.73 -32.05
N LYS A 34 -0.53 -0.51 -33.03
CA LYS A 34 0.64 -1.36 -33.28
C LYS A 34 1.94 -0.59 -33.08
N ASP A 35 2.98 -1.25 -32.55
CA ASP A 35 4.31 -0.67 -32.39
C ASP A 35 5.07 -0.61 -33.73
N ILE A 36 6.28 -0.05 -33.70
CA ILE A 36 7.15 0.10 -34.87
C ILE A 36 7.59 -1.24 -35.49
N ASP A 37 7.46 -2.34 -34.73
CA ASP A 37 7.80 -3.70 -35.14
C ASP A 37 6.55 -4.51 -35.59
N GLY A 38 5.37 -3.88 -35.59
CA GLY A 38 4.12 -4.46 -36.05
C GLY A 38 3.36 -5.30 -35.02
N ASN A 39 3.81 -5.33 -33.76
CA ASN A 39 3.10 -5.99 -32.66
C ASN A 39 1.95 -5.13 -32.15
N ILE A 40 0.87 -5.78 -31.71
CA ILE A 40 -0.25 -5.10 -31.06
C ILE A 40 0.25 -4.52 -29.73
N ILE A 41 0.17 -3.20 -29.58
CA ILE A 41 0.34 -2.49 -28.32
C ILE A 41 -0.91 -2.80 -27.48
N THR A 42 -0.93 -3.96 -26.85
CA THR A 42 -1.71 -4.09 -25.64
C THR A 42 -1.07 -3.11 -24.67
N ALA A 43 -1.79 -2.05 -24.26
CA ALA A 43 -1.45 -1.45 -22.97
C ALA A 43 -1.41 -2.64 -22.03
N GLU A 44 -0.22 -3.00 -21.52
CA GLU A 44 -0.15 -3.99 -20.46
C GLU A 44 -1.20 -3.54 -19.46
N PRO A 45 -2.16 -4.39 -19.07
CA PRO A 45 -3.13 -4.02 -18.08
C PRO A 45 -2.32 -3.90 -16.80
N ASN A 46 -1.61 -2.79 -16.63
CA ASN A 46 -0.84 -2.48 -15.45
C ASN A 46 -1.91 -2.48 -14.38
N PRO A 47 -1.98 -3.55 -13.57
CA PRO A 47 -2.94 -3.59 -12.51
C PRO A 47 -2.41 -2.52 -11.58
N ASP A 48 -2.96 -1.33 -11.67
CA ASP A 48 -2.54 -0.18 -10.87
C ASP A 48 -2.70 -0.63 -9.42
N HIS A 49 -1.59 -1.06 -8.83
CA HIS A 49 -1.59 -1.70 -7.52
C HIS A 49 -1.78 -0.59 -6.51
N ARG A 50 -2.94 -0.58 -5.86
CA ARG A 50 -3.31 0.48 -4.92
C ARG A 50 -3.10 -0.03 -3.51
N TRP A 51 -2.25 0.67 -2.78
CA TRP A 51 -1.95 0.36 -1.40
C TRP A 51 -2.63 1.37 -0.49
N TYR A 52 -3.40 0.87 0.47
CA TYR A 52 -3.99 1.66 1.53
C TYR A 52 -3.13 1.47 2.78
N VAL A 53 -2.43 2.51 3.19
CA VAL A 53 -1.57 2.48 4.38
C VAL A 53 -2.29 3.21 5.51
N PHE A 54 -2.52 2.49 6.59
CA PHE A 54 -3.06 3.04 7.83
C PHE A 54 -1.93 3.13 8.85
N ASP A 55 -1.53 4.35 9.17
CA ASP A 55 -0.54 4.67 10.20
C ASP A 55 -1.26 5.11 11.47
N GLY A 56 -0.90 4.51 12.60
CA GLY A 56 -1.36 4.92 13.92
C GLY A 56 -1.74 3.74 14.83
N PRO A 57 -2.06 4.02 16.11
CA PRO A 57 -2.44 3.00 17.07
C PRO A 57 -3.77 2.32 16.69
N VAL A 58 -3.83 1.00 16.90
CA VAL A 58 -5.03 0.21 16.68
C VAL A 58 -5.97 0.24 17.88
N ASP A 59 -7.24 0.47 17.60
CA ASP A 59 -8.35 0.35 18.56
C ASP A 59 -9.23 -0.84 18.16
N ALA A 60 -9.78 -1.53 19.16
CA ALA A 60 -10.71 -2.64 18.98
C ALA A 60 -11.90 -2.25 18.08
N ILE A 61 -12.45 -1.05 18.22
CA ILE A 61 -13.67 -0.66 17.53
C ILE A 61 -13.47 -0.63 16.01
N TRP A 62 -12.41 0.01 15.53
CA TRP A 62 -12.22 0.15 14.08
C TRP A 62 -11.67 -1.12 13.45
N ILE A 63 -10.80 -1.86 14.14
CA ILE A 63 -10.27 -3.12 13.58
C ILE A 63 -11.37 -4.18 13.48
N GLU A 64 -12.31 -4.19 14.42
CA GLU A 64 -13.48 -5.08 14.37
C GLU A 64 -14.41 -4.73 13.21
N ASN A 65 -14.65 -3.45 12.97
CA ASN A 65 -15.45 -2.98 11.85
C ASN A 65 -14.82 -3.31 10.48
N LEU A 66 -13.50 -3.55 10.43
CA LEU A 66 -12.77 -3.95 9.23
C LEU A 66 -12.61 -5.48 9.10
N ASN A 67 -13.11 -6.29 10.03
CA ASN A 67 -12.95 -7.75 10.00
C ASN A 67 -13.38 -8.40 8.68
N THR A 68 -14.42 -7.89 8.01
CA THR A 68 -14.92 -8.45 6.74
C THR A 68 -14.09 -8.06 5.53
N VAL A 69 -13.37 -6.94 5.60
CA VAL A 69 -12.45 -6.51 4.53
C VAL A 69 -11.09 -7.19 4.66
N LEU A 70 -10.69 -7.54 5.89
CA LEU A 70 -9.46 -8.28 6.20
C LEU A 70 -9.59 -9.80 6.03
N ASP A 71 -10.82 -10.30 5.89
CA ASP A 71 -11.12 -11.70 5.60
C ASP A 71 -10.97 -12.02 4.09
N ASP A 72 -10.98 -13.30 3.72
CA ASP A 72 -10.85 -13.78 2.33
C ASP A 72 -11.89 -13.16 1.37
N ASN A 73 -13.00 -12.72 1.95
CA ASN A 73 -14.08 -12.06 1.24
C ASN A 73 -13.68 -10.70 0.62
N LYS A 74 -12.75 -9.96 1.25
CA LYS A 74 -12.32 -8.60 0.85
C LYS A 74 -13.49 -7.63 0.60
N LYS A 75 -14.45 -7.60 1.52
CA LYS A 75 -15.68 -6.78 1.43
C LYS A 75 -15.74 -5.73 2.54
N LEU A 76 -15.86 -4.47 2.14
CA LEU A 76 -16.13 -3.35 3.04
C LEU A 76 -17.65 -3.18 3.16
N CYS A 77 -18.18 -3.41 4.37
CA CYS A 77 -19.59 -3.22 4.67
C CYS A 77 -19.78 -1.84 5.32
N LEU A 78 -20.55 -0.98 4.67
CA LEU A 78 -20.87 0.35 5.19
C LEU A 78 -22.10 0.28 6.10
N SER A 79 -22.17 1.17 7.09
CA SER A 79 -23.35 1.33 7.95
C SER A 79 -24.60 1.76 7.18
N SER A 80 -24.44 2.27 5.96
CA SER A 80 -25.52 2.52 5.01
C SER A 80 -26.14 1.24 4.42
N GLY A 81 -25.53 0.08 4.67
CA GLY A 81 -25.93 -1.22 4.13
C GLY A 81 -25.30 -1.55 2.77
N GLU A 82 -24.52 -0.64 2.20
CA GLU A 82 -23.79 -0.91 0.96
C GLU A 82 -22.56 -1.79 1.20
N ILE A 83 -22.29 -2.69 0.25
CA ILE A 83 -21.13 -3.58 0.27
C ILE A 83 -20.24 -3.26 -0.92
N ILE A 84 -19.03 -2.79 -0.63
CA ILE A 84 -18.00 -2.52 -1.64
C ILE A 84 -16.96 -3.62 -1.59
N LYS A 85 -16.72 -4.29 -2.72
CA LYS A 85 -15.69 -5.32 -2.83
C LYS A 85 -14.37 -4.71 -3.29
N LEU A 86 -13.29 -5.05 -2.61
CA LEU A 86 -11.95 -4.66 -3.05
C LEU A 86 -11.53 -5.46 -4.29
N ALA A 87 -10.89 -4.78 -5.22
CA ALA A 87 -10.25 -5.39 -6.37
C ALA A 87 -9.03 -6.22 -5.91
N PRO A 88 -8.65 -7.28 -6.65
CA PRO A 88 -7.46 -8.07 -6.31
C PRO A 88 -6.16 -7.26 -6.39
N THR A 89 -6.18 -6.11 -7.07
CA THR A 89 -5.05 -5.18 -7.21
C THR A 89 -4.90 -4.24 -6.01
N GLN A 90 -5.89 -4.20 -5.11
CA GLN A 90 -5.89 -3.38 -3.91
C GLN A 90 -5.39 -4.16 -2.70
N THR A 91 -4.47 -3.56 -1.96
CA THR A 91 -3.90 -4.12 -0.72
C THR A 91 -4.04 -3.11 0.42
N MET A 92 -4.33 -3.59 1.63
CA MET A 92 -4.32 -2.78 2.84
C MET A 92 -3.12 -3.16 3.71
N MET A 93 -2.45 -2.16 4.29
CA MET A 93 -1.31 -2.32 5.18
C MET A 93 -1.51 -1.44 6.41
N PHE A 94 -1.13 -1.97 7.57
CA PHE A 94 -1.26 -1.28 8.85
C PHE A 94 0.14 -1.14 9.45
N GLU A 95 0.54 0.09 9.77
CA GLU A 95 1.73 0.37 10.57
C GLU A 95 1.30 0.66 12.00
N VAL A 96 1.67 -0.23 12.92
CA VAL A 96 1.17 -0.23 14.29
C VAL A 96 2.32 -0.55 15.24
N ALA A 97 2.40 0.18 16.35
CA ALA A 97 3.43 -0.05 17.36
C ALA A 97 3.14 -1.27 18.25
N ASP A 98 1.86 -1.49 18.58
CA ASP A 98 1.40 -2.59 19.42
C ASP A 98 -0.03 -2.98 19.03
N LEU A 99 -0.36 -4.25 19.22
CA LEU A 99 -1.64 -4.89 18.95
C LEU A 99 -2.34 -5.37 20.22
N ALA A 100 -1.92 -4.91 21.40
CA ALA A 100 -2.47 -5.32 22.68
C ALA A 100 -4.01 -5.23 22.79
N VAL A 101 -4.65 -4.34 22.02
CA VAL A 101 -6.10 -4.11 22.05
C VAL A 101 -6.84 -4.93 20.97
N ALA A 102 -6.13 -5.50 19.99
CA ALA A 102 -6.73 -6.25 18.90
C ALA A 102 -6.92 -7.74 19.27
N SER A 103 -8.06 -8.31 18.87
CA SER A 103 -8.32 -9.73 19.14
C SER A 103 -7.40 -10.64 18.30
N PRO A 104 -6.80 -11.71 18.86
CA PRO A 104 -5.96 -12.62 18.10
C PRO A 104 -6.66 -13.26 16.89
N ALA A 105 -7.98 -13.45 16.98
CA ALA A 105 -8.80 -14.01 15.90
C ALA A 105 -8.98 -13.06 14.70
N THR A 106 -8.91 -11.75 14.93
CA THR A 106 -8.95 -10.73 13.88
C THR A 106 -7.61 -10.70 13.13
N ILE A 107 -6.51 -10.70 13.87
CA ILE A 107 -5.16 -10.52 13.33
C ILE A 107 -4.67 -11.80 12.65
N SER A 108 -5.18 -12.97 13.03
CA SER A 108 -4.81 -14.25 12.40
C SER A 108 -5.18 -14.34 10.92
N ARG A 109 -6.02 -13.43 10.41
CA ARG A 109 -6.42 -13.34 9.00
C ARG A 109 -5.44 -12.52 8.15
N CYS A 110 -4.53 -11.79 8.80
CA CYS A 110 -3.56 -10.93 8.14
C CYS A 110 -2.14 -11.48 8.29
N GLY A 111 -1.27 -11.17 7.32
CA GLY A 111 0.17 -11.40 7.47
C GLY A 111 0.77 -10.39 8.45
N MET A 112 1.51 -10.88 9.45
CA MET A 112 2.21 -10.05 10.43
C MET A 112 3.70 -10.05 10.17
N VAL A 113 4.32 -8.86 10.18
CA VAL A 113 5.77 -8.68 10.07
C VAL A 113 6.26 -7.99 11.34
N TYR A 114 7.08 -8.69 12.12
CA TYR A 114 7.69 -8.14 13.32
C TYR A 114 9.07 -7.59 12.98
N LEU A 115 9.33 -6.35 13.39
CA LEU A 115 10.62 -5.70 13.24
C LEU A 115 11.23 -5.45 14.61
N GLU A 116 12.32 -6.14 14.92
CA GLU A 116 13.05 -5.90 16.15
C GLU A 116 14.03 -4.72 15.98
N PRO A 117 13.96 -3.67 16.82
CA PRO A 117 14.85 -2.51 16.70
C PRO A 117 16.33 -2.85 16.81
N ALA A 118 16.67 -3.92 17.55
CA ALA A 118 18.05 -4.39 17.71
C ALA A 118 18.70 -4.82 16.39
N VAL A 119 17.91 -5.30 15.43
CA VAL A 119 18.40 -5.83 14.15
C VAL A 119 18.79 -4.72 13.17
N LEU A 120 18.14 -3.56 13.23
CA LEU A 120 18.40 -2.47 12.29
C LEU A 120 19.74 -1.76 12.54
N GLY A 121 20.20 -1.71 13.79
CA GLY A 121 21.43 -1.03 14.19
C GLY A 121 21.45 0.47 13.83
N LEU A 122 22.41 1.22 14.38
CA LEU A 122 22.59 2.64 14.00
C LEU A 122 23.44 2.80 12.73
N THR A 123 24.26 1.79 12.41
CA THR A 123 25.19 1.81 11.28
C THR A 123 24.47 2.08 9.95
N PRO A 124 23.28 1.48 9.71
CA PRO A 124 22.24 1.90 8.79
C PRO A 124 22.18 3.36 8.40
N PHE A 125 21.67 4.04 9.42
CA PHE A 125 21.20 5.41 9.41
C PHE A 125 22.38 6.37 9.29
N VAL A 126 23.46 6.09 10.04
CA VAL A 126 24.68 6.92 10.00
C VAL A 126 25.32 6.85 8.61
N THR A 127 25.44 5.66 8.03
CA THR A 127 26.03 5.47 6.70
C THR A 127 25.20 6.17 5.62
N CYS A 128 23.86 6.02 5.66
CA CYS A 128 22.96 6.69 4.73
C CYS A 128 23.01 8.22 4.87
N TRP A 129 23.05 8.72 6.10
CA TRP A 129 23.16 10.15 6.40
C TRP A 129 24.48 10.75 5.90
N ILE A 130 25.61 10.10 6.16
CA ILE A 130 26.94 10.51 5.66
C ILE A 130 26.95 10.52 4.12
N ASN A 131 26.33 9.53 3.48
CA ASN A 131 26.25 9.46 2.02
C ASN A 131 25.40 10.57 1.39
N ARG A 132 24.43 11.14 2.14
CA ARG A 132 23.59 12.25 1.68
C ARG A 132 24.25 13.63 1.85
N LEU A 133 25.35 13.73 2.60
CA LEU A 133 26.03 15.02 2.83
C LEU A 133 26.63 15.59 1.53
N PRO A 134 26.58 16.93 1.35
CA PRO A 134 27.25 17.60 0.22
C PRO A 134 28.74 17.28 0.16
N LYS A 135 29.30 17.21 -1.05
CA LYS A 135 30.72 16.86 -1.30
C LYS A 135 31.74 17.73 -0.58
N ILE A 136 31.35 18.90 -0.09
CA ILE A 136 32.21 19.81 0.70
C ILE A 136 32.58 19.20 2.06
N PHE A 137 31.77 18.28 2.58
CA PHE A 137 32.01 17.53 3.81
C PHE A 137 32.59 16.13 3.57
N ALA A 138 32.96 15.79 2.32
CA ALA A 138 33.47 14.46 1.98
C ALA A 138 34.79 14.09 2.69
N ALA A 139 35.52 15.07 3.22
CA ALA A 139 36.71 14.85 4.05
C ALA A 139 36.42 14.15 5.38
N VAL A 140 35.16 14.15 5.85
CA VAL A 140 34.73 13.44 7.07
C VAL A 140 34.63 11.92 6.84
N ARG A 141 34.67 11.44 5.59
CA ARG A 141 34.65 10.00 5.25
C ARG A 141 35.86 9.21 5.77
N LEU A 142 36.94 9.86 6.21
CA LEU A 142 38.18 9.21 6.64
C LEU A 142 38.25 8.90 8.14
N ILE A 143 37.19 9.14 8.91
CA ILE A 143 37.11 8.66 10.29
C ILE A 143 36.48 7.26 10.25
N ASP A 144 37.27 6.30 9.78
CA ASP A 144 36.91 4.88 9.81
C ASP A 144 36.59 4.46 11.25
N CYS A 145 35.38 3.94 11.47
CA CYS A 145 34.93 3.27 12.69
C CYS A 145 35.63 1.91 12.93
N ASN A 146 36.90 1.77 12.54
CA ASN A 146 37.70 0.54 12.73
C ASN A 146 38.85 0.74 13.74
N GLN A 147 38.70 1.71 14.65
CA GLN A 147 39.63 2.03 15.75
C GLN A 147 38.95 2.09 17.13
N LEU A 148 37.73 1.53 17.29
CA LEU A 148 37.12 1.26 18.60
C LEU A 148 36.54 -0.15 18.64
#